data_AF-A0A160PEB0-F1
#
_entry.id   AF-A0A160PEB0-F1
#
_cell.length_a   1.000
_cell.length_b   1.000
_cell.length_c   1.000
_cell.angle_alpha   90.00
_cell.angle_beta   90.00
_cell.angle_gamma   90.00
#
_symmetry.space_group_name_H-M   'P 1'
#
loop_
_entity.id
_entity.type
_entity.pdbx_description
1 polymer ?
#
loop_
_entity_poly.entity_id
_entity_poly.type
_entity_poly.pdbx_seq_one_letter_code
_entity_poly.pdbx_strand_id
1 'polypeptide(L)'
;MASVYGIIRHVSVPLGLSTPENPEIPSTRWRTVFDHKRRFYLFKSALSPNTFWADLNQIDFSKESGKVLKLDLGTEQANVFAGDATRSYRESEPFPFAGLPR
;
A
#
# COMPACT_ATOMS: atom_id res chain seq x y z
N MET A 1 15.26 -1.24 8.32
CA MET A 1 14.31 -0.68 7.32
C MET A 1 14.94 -0.64 5.93
N ALA A 2 16.07 0.06 5.73
CA ALA A 2 16.71 0.17 4.42
C ALA A 2 17.10 -1.20 3.81
N SER A 3 17.60 -2.13 4.62
CA SER A 3 17.98 -3.49 4.21
C SER A 3 16.80 -4.30 3.65
N VAL A 4 15.67 -4.33 4.38
CA VAL A 4 14.44 -5.02 3.95
C VAL A 4 13.92 -4.45 2.63
N TYR A 5 13.95 -3.13 2.48
CA TYR A 5 13.60 -2.48 1.22
C TYR A 5 14.55 -2.84 0.07
N GLY A 6 15.84 -3.04 0.34
CA GLY A 6 16.81 -3.52 -0.64
C GLY A 6 16.47 -4.92 -1.13
N ILE A 7 16.19 -5.85 -0.20
CA ILE A 7 15.84 -7.23 -0.52
C ILE A 7 14.55 -7.29 -1.34
N ILE A 8 13.47 -6.63 -0.89
CA ILE A 8 12.20 -6.66 -1.62
C ILE A 8 12.31 -5.98 -2.99
N ARG A 9 13.23 -5.03 -3.16
CA ARG A 9 13.55 -4.45 -4.48
C ARG A 9 14.23 -5.44 -5.40
N HIS A 10 15.19 -6.20 -4.88
CA HIS A 10 15.92 -7.20 -5.63
C HIS A 10 15.01 -8.31 -6.18
N VAL A 11 14.03 -8.75 -5.39
CA VAL A 11 13.08 -9.80 -5.81
C VAL A 11 11.84 -9.26 -6.55
N SER A 12 11.77 -7.95 -6.83
CA SER A 12 10.67 -7.37 -7.61
C SER A 12 10.88 -7.63 -9.10
N VAL A 13 9.80 -7.96 -9.80
CA VAL A 13 9.79 -8.00 -11.27
C VAL A 13 9.76 -6.57 -11.82
N PRO A 14 10.72 -6.17 -12.68
CA PRO A 14 10.73 -4.85 -13.31
C PRO A 14 9.46 -4.56 -14.11
N LEU A 15 9.12 -3.27 -14.21
CA LEU A 15 7.95 -2.81 -14.94
C LEU A 15 8.11 -3.06 -16.44
N GLY A 16 7.11 -3.68 -17.06
CA GLY A 16 7.05 -3.90 -18.51
C GLY A 16 7.81 -5.14 -19.02
N LEU A 17 8.35 -5.97 -18.12
CA LEU A 17 9.04 -7.22 -18.50
C LEU A 17 8.12 -8.44 -18.65
N SER A 18 6.81 -8.28 -18.52
CA SER A 18 5.88 -9.39 -18.77
C SER A 18 5.90 -9.74 -20.26
N THR A 19 6.22 -10.99 -20.58
CA THR A 19 6.20 -11.49 -21.96
C THR A 19 4.99 -12.42 -22.16
N PRO A 20 4.41 -12.51 -23.37
CA PRO A 20 3.32 -13.46 -23.65
C PRO A 20 3.67 -14.92 -23.34
N GLU A 21 4.96 -15.25 -23.38
CA GLU A 21 5.49 -16.60 -23.13
C GLU A 21 5.53 -16.94 -21.63
N ASN A 22 5.52 -15.95 -20.74
CA ASN A 22 5.53 -16.12 -19.28
C ASN A 22 4.46 -15.23 -18.61
N PRO A 23 3.16 -15.44 -18.90
CA PRO A 23 2.07 -14.60 -18.39
C PRO A 23 1.94 -14.65 -16.85
N GLU A 24 2.47 -15.68 -16.21
CA GLU A 24 2.51 -15.87 -14.76
C GLU A 24 3.51 -14.96 -14.04
N ILE A 25 4.34 -14.21 -14.77
CA ILE A 25 5.35 -13.29 -14.20
C ILE A 25 4.88 -11.83 -14.40
N PRO A 26 3.96 -11.32 -13.56
CA PRO A 26 3.49 -9.95 -13.68
C PRO A 26 4.53 -8.96 -13.16
N SER A 27 4.55 -7.76 -13.75
CA SER A 27 5.33 -6.63 -13.25
C SER A 27 4.92 -6.26 -11.82
N THR A 28 5.91 -5.96 -10.97
CA THR A 28 5.63 -5.44 -9.63
C THR A 28 5.03 -4.04 -9.71
N ARG A 29 3.85 -3.83 -9.09
CA ARG A 29 3.13 -2.52 -9.09
C ARG A 29 3.45 -1.67 -7.86
N TRP A 30 3.57 -2.30 -6.69
CA TRP A 30 3.94 -1.63 -5.45
C TRP A 30 4.57 -2.62 -4.47
N ARG A 31 5.12 -2.09 -3.37
CA ARG A 31 5.78 -2.82 -2.30
C ARG A 31 5.30 -2.32 -0.96
N THR A 32 5.21 -3.22 0.01
CA THR A 32 4.90 -2.89 1.40
C THR A 32 5.97 -3.47 2.33
N VAL A 33 6.20 -2.78 3.44
CA VAL A 33 7.04 -3.26 4.54
C VAL A 33 6.30 -2.94 5.83
N PHE A 34 6.23 -3.90 6.75
CA PHE A 34 5.61 -3.68 8.05
C PHE A 34 6.68 -3.67 9.14
N ASP A 35 6.76 -2.57 9.89
CA ASP A 35 7.54 -2.52 11.12
C ASP A 35 6.65 -2.93 12.29
N HIS A 36 6.77 -4.19 12.73
CA HIS A 36 5.94 -4.72 13.80
C HIS A 36 6.15 -4.01 15.14
N LYS A 37 7.39 -3.59 15.45
CA LYS A 37 7.72 -3.00 16.75
C LYS A 37 7.20 -1.57 16.85
N ARG A 38 7.38 -0.79 15.79
CA ARG A 38 6.89 0.61 15.73
C ARG A 38 5.46 0.71 15.22
N ARG A 39 4.90 -0.37 14.69
CA ARG A 39 3.56 -0.46 14.08
C ARG A 39 3.38 0.48 12.90
N PHE A 40 4.38 0.54 12.01
CA PHE A 40 4.32 1.32 10.77
C PHE A 40 4.01 0.41 9.59
N TYR A 41 3.03 0.80 8.78
CA TYR A 41 2.74 0.18 7.50
C TYR A 41 3.28 1.06 6.38
N LEU A 42 4.38 0.63 5.75
CA LEU A 42 5.05 1.39 4.70
C LEU A 42 4.53 0.95 3.34
N PHE A 43 4.33 1.92 2.45
CA PHE A 43 3.92 1.72 1.07
C PHE A 43 4.93 2.39 0.13
N LYS A 44 5.24 1.72 -0.99
CA LYS A 44 6.02 2.30 -2.08
C LYS A 44 5.47 1.88 -3.43
N SER A 45 5.11 2.84 -4.27
CA SER A 45 4.76 2.60 -5.68
C SER A 45 6.01 2.18 -6.47
N ALA A 46 5.84 1.29 -7.45
CA ALA A 46 6.84 0.99 -8.47
C ALA A 46 6.65 1.85 -9.74
N LEU A 47 5.53 2.56 -9.85
CA LEU A 47 5.13 3.37 -11.01
C LEU A 47 5.44 4.86 -10.81
N SER A 48 5.43 5.32 -9.56
CA SER A 48 5.64 6.71 -9.18
C SER A 48 6.64 6.81 -8.02
N PRO A 49 7.33 7.95 -7.82
CA PRO A 49 8.19 8.18 -6.66
C PRO A 49 7.37 8.44 -5.38
N ASN A 50 6.38 7.60 -5.12
CA ASN A 50 5.45 7.69 -4.00
C ASN A 50 5.87 6.71 -2.91
N THR A 51 6.39 7.22 -1.78
CA THR A 51 6.84 6.43 -0.64
C THR A 51 6.42 7.11 0.66
N PHE A 52 5.59 6.43 1.44
CA PHE A 52 5.04 6.93 2.69
C PHE A 52 4.79 5.76 3.66
N TRP A 53 4.36 6.09 4.87
CA TRP A 53 3.87 5.11 5.83
C TRP A 53 2.60 5.60 6.54
N ALA A 54 1.84 4.65 7.07
CA ALA A 54 0.81 4.90 8.07
C ALA A 54 1.32 4.44 9.43
N ASP A 55 1.17 5.29 10.44
CA ASP A 55 1.45 5.00 11.83
C ASP A 55 0.18 4.46 12.51
N LEU A 56 0.14 3.15 12.74
CA LEU A 56 -1.03 2.51 13.34
C LEU A 56 -1.23 2.89 14.81
N ASN A 57 -0.25 3.54 15.47
CA ASN A 57 -0.43 4.08 16.81
C ASN A 57 -1.31 5.34 16.81
N GLN A 58 -1.43 6.02 15.67
CA GLN A 58 -2.20 7.27 15.51
C GLN A 58 -3.63 7.04 14.97
N ILE A 59 -4.03 5.78 14.76
CA ILE A 59 -5.35 5.41 14.23
C ILE A 59 -6.19 4.80 15.37
N ASP A 60 -7.42 5.29 15.52
CA ASP A 60 -8.39 4.73 16.46
C ASP A 60 -9.07 3.48 15.87
N PHE A 61 -8.78 2.33 16.48
CA PHE A 61 -9.35 1.03 16.14
C PHE A 61 -10.40 0.55 17.15
N SER A 62 -10.84 1.41 18.09
CA SER A 62 -11.88 1.07 19.05
C SER A 62 -13.22 0.80 18.36
N LYS A 63 -14.07 0.01 19.00
CA LYS A 63 -15.42 -0.28 18.47
C LYS A 63 -16.35 0.93 18.62
N GLU A 64 -16.10 1.75 19.64
CA GLU A 64 -16.98 2.82 20.09
C GLU A 64 -16.80 4.11 19.28
N SER A 65 -15.54 4.49 18.97
CA SER A 65 -15.22 5.73 18.26
C SER A 65 -14.40 5.54 16.99
N GLY A 66 -13.89 4.33 16.73
CA GLY A 66 -13.14 4.02 15.53
C GLY A 66 -13.97 4.20 14.26
N LYS A 67 -13.34 4.75 13.23
CA LYS A 67 -13.99 5.06 11.95
C LYS A 67 -13.34 4.30 10.81
N VAL A 68 -14.13 3.96 9.80
CA VAL A 68 -13.57 3.45 8.55
C VAL A 68 -12.92 4.62 7.82
N LEU A 69 -11.62 4.47 7.59
CA LEU A 69 -10.79 5.46 6.94
C LEU A 69 -10.18 4.89 5.66
N LYS A 70 -10.08 5.72 4.63
CA LYS A 70 -9.46 5.40 3.34
C LYS A 70 -8.40 6.44 2.99
N LEU A 71 -7.25 5.97 2.54
CA LEU A 71 -6.25 6.79 1.86
C LEU A 71 -6.41 6.58 0.36
N ASP A 72 -6.84 7.61 -0.37
CA ASP A 72 -7.01 7.51 -1.81
C ASP A 72 -5.69 7.71 -2.55
N LEU A 73 -5.18 6.62 -3.12
CA LEU A 73 -3.93 6.62 -3.89
C LEU A 73 -4.14 7.13 -5.33
N GLY A 74 -5.38 7.21 -5.82
CA GLY A 74 -5.68 7.52 -7.20
C GLY A 74 -5.29 6.42 -8.19
N THR A 75 -5.64 6.62 -9.45
CA THR A 75 -5.28 5.72 -10.55
C THR A 75 -3.77 5.52 -10.61
N GLU A 76 -3.31 4.27 -10.64
CA GLU A 76 -1.89 3.92 -10.64
C GLU A 76 -1.07 4.58 -9.51
N GLN A 77 -1.71 4.84 -8.37
CA GLN A 77 -1.09 5.43 -7.18
C GLN A 77 -0.43 6.80 -7.47
N ALA A 78 -1.06 7.59 -8.34
CA ALA A 78 -0.61 8.90 -8.77
C ALA A 78 -0.72 9.99 -7.70
N ASN A 79 -1.62 9.85 -6.71
CA ASN A 79 -1.70 10.78 -5.59
C ASN A 79 -0.47 10.59 -4.69
N VAL A 80 0.44 11.57 -4.72
CA VAL A 80 1.72 11.48 -4.02
C VAL A 80 1.55 11.78 -2.54
N PHE A 81 2.06 10.89 -1.70
CA PHE A 81 2.27 11.10 -0.28
C PHE A 81 3.76 10.94 0.04
N ALA A 82 4.20 11.61 1.10
CA ALA A 82 5.59 11.54 1.54
C ALA A 82 5.64 11.56 3.07
N GLY A 83 6.47 10.69 3.64
CA GLY A 83 6.60 10.62 5.08
C GLY A 83 5.41 9.91 5.76
N ASP A 84 4.94 10.48 6.87
CA ASP A 84 3.77 10.02 7.59
C ASP A 84 2.48 10.51 6.89
N ALA A 85 1.73 9.59 6.29
CA ALA A 85 0.47 9.85 5.60
C ALA A 85 -0.77 9.63 6.48
N THR A 86 -0.61 9.36 7.78
CA THR A 86 -1.73 8.94 8.66
C THR A 86 -2.84 9.98 8.72
N ARG A 87 -2.49 11.27 8.68
CA ARG A 87 -3.46 12.38 8.69
C ARG A 87 -4.17 12.62 7.34
N SER A 88 -3.69 11.99 6.28
CA SER A 88 -4.27 12.12 4.93
C SER A 88 -5.44 11.18 4.68
N TYR A 89 -5.65 10.21 5.58
CA TYR A 89 -6.81 9.34 5.56
C TYR A 89 -8.10 10.15 5.76
N ARG A 90 -9.15 9.77 5.02
CA ARG A 90 -10.48 10.38 5.08
C ARG A 90 -11.52 9.33 5.44
N GLU A 91 -12.55 9.73 6.16
CA GLU A 91 -13.71 8.86 6.39
C GLU A 91 -14.29 8.36 5.07
N SER A 92 -14.67 7.09 5.05
CA SER A 92 -15.22 6.41 3.89
C SER A 92 -16.12 5.28 4.33
N GLU A 93 -17.14 4.97 3.53
CA GLU A 93 -17.83 3.70 3.64
C GLU A 93 -16.86 2.53 3.35
N PRO A 94 -17.02 1.37 4.01
CA PRO A 94 -16.26 0.18 3.68
C PRO A 94 -16.63 -0.32 2.28
N PHE A 95 -15.64 -0.81 1.52
CA PHE A 95 -15.92 -1.34 0.19
C PHE A 95 -16.66 -2.69 0.29
N PRO A 96 -17.62 -2.96 -0.61
CA PRO A 96 -18.25 -4.27 -0.67
C PRO A 96 -17.23 -5.30 -1.19
N PHE A 97 -17.15 -6.44 -0.51
CA PHE A 97 -16.38 -7.57 -1.03
C PHE A 97 -17.06 -8.16 -2.27
N ALA A 98 -16.27 -8.50 -3.28
CA ALA A 98 -16.76 -9.32 -4.38
C ALA A 98 -17.22 -10.68 -3.84
N GLY A 99 -18.40 -11.12 -4.27
CA GLY A 99 -18.99 -12.40 -3.87
C GLY A 99 -19.72 -13.03 -5.06
N LEU A 100 -20.16 -14.27 -4.90
CA LEU A 100 -21.02 -14.91 -5.88
C LEU A 100 -22.35 -14.14 -5.98
N PRO A 101 -22.91 -13.96 -7.19
CA PRO A 101 -24.32 -13.57 -7.29
C PRO A 101 -25.14 -14.62 -6.54
N ARG A 102 -26.04 -14.15 -5.67
CA ARG A 102 -26.97 -15.03 -4.93
C ARG A 102 -27.96 -15.71 -5.86
#